data_AF-A0A1V4YWA5-F1
#
_entry.id   AF-A0A1V4YWA5-F1
#
_cell.length_a   1.000
_cell.length_b   1.000
_cell.length_c   1.000
_cell.angle_alpha   90.00
_cell.angle_beta   90.00
_cell.angle_gamma   90.00
#
_symmetry.space_group_name_H-M   'P 1'
#
loop_
_entity.id
_entity.type
_entity.pdbx_description
1 polymer ?
#
loop_
_entity_poly.entity_id
_entity_poly.type
_entity_poly.pdbx_seq_one_letter_code
_entity_poly.pdbx_strand_id
1 'polypeptide(L)' 'MVMRGDFKEQEGKVEKVDLKHYRLMINGVSVQKPDGNQVYHPVHPSNVMLVELDLDDEERMEAIERKG' A
#
# COMPACT_ATOMS: atom_id res chain seq x y z
N MET A 1 -1.83 3.36 -6.44
CA MET A 1 -1.35 2.71 -7.67
C MET A 1 0.09 2.21 -7.53
N VAL A 2 0.42 1.03 -8.05
CA VAL A 2 1.79 0.50 -8.10
C VAL A 2 2.49 0.96 -9.38
N MET A 3 3.67 1.56 -9.24
CA MET A 3 4.39 2.19 -10.36
C MET A 3 5.41 1.26 -11.02
N ARG A 4 5.94 0.28 -10.28
CA ARG A 4 7.04 -0.60 -10.71
C ARG A 4 6.83 -2.04 -10.25
N GLY A 5 7.37 -2.99 -11.00
CA GLY A 5 7.32 -4.43 -10.70
C GLY A 5 6.23 -5.17 -11.47
N ASP A 6 5.97 -6.42 -11.08
CA ASP A 6 5.04 -7.31 -11.78
C ASP A 6 3.57 -6.85 -11.69
N PHE A 7 3.24 -6.08 -10.65
CA PHE A 7 1.91 -5.53 -10.39
C PHE A 7 1.75 -4.07 -10.85
N LYS A 8 2.56 -3.62 -11.83
CA LYS A 8 2.49 -2.25 -12.36
C LYS A 8 1.06 -1.90 -12.80
N GLU A 9 0.65 -0.65 -12.58
CA GLU A 9 -0.68 -0.09 -12.90
C GLU A 9 -1.84 -0.69 -12.10
N GLN A 10 -1.59 -1.59 -11.15
CA GLN A 10 -2.63 -2.02 -10.24
C GLN A 10 -2.93 -0.96 -9.17
N GLU A 11 -4.21 -0.74 -8.96
CA GLU A 11 -4.76 0.06 -7.89
C GLU A 11 -5.41 -0.84 -6.85
N GLY A 12 -5.32 -0.42 -5.59
CA GLY A 12 -5.83 -1.19 -4.48
C GLY A 12 -5.67 -0.45 -3.16
N LYS A 13 -6.55 -0.79 -2.21
CA LYS A 13 -6.48 -0.27 -0.85
C LYS A 13 -5.30 -0.91 -0.11
N VAL A 14 -4.59 -0.11 0.69
CA VAL A 14 -3.55 -0.63 1.59
C VAL A 14 -4.26 -1.24 2.80
N GLU A 15 -4.20 -2.58 2.93
CA GLU A 15 -4.83 -3.32 4.03
C GLU A 15 -3.93 -3.36 5.26
N LYS A 16 -2.61 -3.46 5.04
CA LYS A 16 -1.64 -3.58 6.13
C LYS A 16 -0.31 -2.94 5.79
N VAL A 17 0.29 -2.31 6.80
CA VAL A 17 1.63 -1.75 6.76
C VAL A 17 2.50 -2.51 7.76
N ASP A 18 3.59 -3.10 7.26
CA ASP A 18 4.63 -3.71 8.10
C ASP A 18 5.77 -2.72 8.28
N LEU A 19 5.84 -2.11 9.47
CA LEU A 19 6.88 -1.15 9.85
C LEU A 19 8.24 -1.82 10.11
N LYS A 20 8.27 -3.10 10.46
CA LYS A 20 9.52 -3.81 10.77
C LYS A 20 10.34 -4.09 9.52
N HIS A 21 9.65 -4.42 8.42
CA HIS A 21 10.28 -4.76 7.14
C HIS A 21 10.07 -3.69 6.06
N TYR A 22 9.39 -2.59 6.39
CA TYR A 22 9.03 -1.51 5.47
C TYR A 22 8.29 -2.02 4.22
N ARG A 23 7.22 -2.80 4.43
CA ARG A 23 6.42 -3.40 3.35
C ARG A 23 4.95 -3.05 3.46
N LEU A 24 4.31 -2.90 2.30
CA LEU A 24 2.88 -2.68 2.16
C LEU A 24 2.21 -3.95 1.64
N MET A 25 1.04 -4.26 2.19
CA MET A 25 0.12 -5.28 1.68
C MET A 25 -1.07 -4.57 1.06
N ILE A 26 -1.22 -4.73 -0.25
CA ILE A 26 -2.20 -4.01 -1.06
C ILE A 26 -3.23 -5.02 -1.57
N ASN A 27 -4.51 -4.68 -1.46
CA ASN A 27 -5.60 -5.49 -2.01
C ASN A 27 -5.48 -5.59 -3.54
N GLY A 28 -5.67 -6.77 -4.11
CA GLY A 28 -5.42 -7.07 -5.52
C GLY A 28 -3.97 -7.45 -5.86
N VAL A 29 -3.01 -7.09 -5.01
CA VAL A 29 -1.60 -7.46 -5.14
C VAL A 29 -1.31 -8.70 -4.30
N SER A 30 -1.81 -9.85 -4.77
CA SER A 30 -1.66 -11.16 -4.13
C SER A 30 -1.04 -12.18 -5.08
N VAL A 31 -0.38 -13.18 -4.49
CA VAL A 31 0.14 -14.36 -5.19
C VAL A 31 -0.57 -15.59 -4.64
N GLN A 32 -1.03 -16.45 -5.54
CA GLN A 32 -1.59 -17.74 -5.19
C GLN A 32 -0.45 -18.74 -4.93
N LYS A 33 -0.45 -19.33 -3.74
CA LYS A 33 0.46 -20.44 -3.42
C LYS A 33 -0.03 -21.73 -4.10
N PRO A 34 0.86 -22.73 -4.30
CA PRO A 34 0.47 -24.05 -4.79
C PRO A 34 -0.63 -24.70 -3.94
N ASP A 35 -0.67 -24.38 -2.65
CA ASP A 35 -1.68 -24.86 -1.70
C ASP A 35 -3.07 -24.18 -1.87
N GLY A 36 -3.25 -23.33 -2.89
CA GLY A 36 -4.49 -22.60 -3.19
C GLY A 36 -4.70 -21.32 -2.38
N ASN A 37 -3.98 -21.14 -1.27
CA ASN A 37 -4.04 -19.95 -0.44
C ASN A 37 -3.48 -18.71 -1.14
N GLN A 38 -4.20 -17.59 -1.05
CA GLN A 38 -3.73 -16.28 -1.52
C GLN A 38 -2.97 -15.56 -0.42
N VAL A 39 -1.77 -15.08 -0.75
CA VAL A 39 -0.95 -14.29 0.16
C VAL A 39 -0.57 -12.98 -0.51
N TYR A 40 -0.63 -11.88 0.24
CA TYR A 40 -0.22 -10.58 -0.27
C TYR A 40 1.23 -10.58 -0.74
N HIS A 41 1.47 -9.95 -1.89
CA HIS A 41 2.82 -9.69 -2.35
C HIS A 41 3.34 -8.40 -1.67
N PRO A 42 4.46 -8.45 -0.93
CA PRO A 42 4.93 -7.31 -0.15
C PRO A 42 5.59 -6.25 -1.04
N VAL A 43 4.92 -5.10 -1.20
CA VAL A 43 5.39 -3.99 -2.04
C VAL A 43 6.18 -2.98 -1.21
N HIS A 44 7.27 -2.44 -1.77
CA HIS A 44 8.02 -1.37 -1.13
C HIS A 44 7.31 -0.02 -1.33
N PRO A 45 7.17 0.83 -0.29
CA PRO A 45 6.44 2.09 -0.36
C PRO A 45 6.99 3.07 -1.41
N SER A 46 8.27 3.02 -1.76
CA SER A 46 8.83 3.89 -2.83
C SER A 46 8.33 3.55 -4.23
N ASN A 47 7.75 2.37 -4.42
CA ASN A 47 7.27 1.90 -5.73
C ASN A 47 5.77 2.12 -5.91
N VAL A 48 5.12 2.82 -4.98
CA VAL A 48 3.70 3.13 -5.05
C VAL A 48 3.47 4.63 -5.13
N MET A 49 2.36 4.99 -5.76
CA MET A 49 1.82 6.34 -5.80
C MET A 49 0.49 6.34 -5.05
N LEU A 50 0.34 7.28 -4.12
CA LEU A 50 -0.93 7.53 -3.44
C LEU A 50 -1.86 8.27 -4.41
N VAL A 51 -3.04 7.70 -4.65
CA VAL A 51 -4.06 8.27 -5.56
C VAL A 51 -5.14 8.98 -4.74
N GLU A 52 -5.60 8.33 -3.68
CA GLU A 52 -6.55 8.87 -2.72
C GLU A 52 -5.96 8.74 -1.31
N LEU A 53 -6.24 9.74 -0.47
CA LEU A 53 -5.83 9.77 0.92
C LEU A 53 -7.05 9.56 1.81
N ASP A 54 -6.84 8.77 2.86
CA ASP A 54 -7.77 8.66 3.97
C ASP A 54 -7.41 9.73 5.02
N LEU A 55 -8.33 10.66 5.26
CA LEU A 55 -8.15 11.83 6.13
C LEU A 55 -9.07 11.80 7.36
N ASP A 56 -9.60 10.62 7.71
CA ASP A 56 -10.48 10.45 8.87
C ASP A 56 -9.79 10.77 10.22
N ASP A 57 -8.46 10.89 10.23
CA ASP A 57 -7.62 11.12 11.40
C ASP A 57 -7.25 12.61 11.55
N GLU A 58 -7.67 13.23 12.65
CA GLU A 58 -7.41 14.64 12.97
C GLU A 58 -5.91 14.95 13.07
N GLU A 59 -5.10 14.08 13.69
CA GLU A 59 -3.65 14.28 13.81
C GLU A 59 -2.96 14.26 12.44
N ARG A 60 -3.50 13.46 11.50
CA ARG A 60 -3.00 13.40 10.13
C ARG A 60 -3.28 14.69 9.37
N MET A 61 -4.47 15.28 9.55
CA MET A 61 -4.81 16.56 8.94
C MET A 61 -3.89 17.68 9.46
N GLU A 62 -3.71 17.79 10.77
CA GLU A 62 -2.80 18.77 11.36
C GLU A 62 -1.35 18.64 10.83
N ALA A 63 -0.88 17.41 10.64
CA ALA A 63 0.45 17.14 10.10
C ALA A 63 0.62 17.58 8.64
N ILE A 64 -0.45 17.53 7.84
CA ILE A 64 -0.46 18.01 6.45
C ILE A 64 -0.44 19.54 6.44
N GLU A 65 -1.29 20.19 7.25
CA GLU A 65 -1.38 21.66 7.33
C GLU A 65 -0.10 22.31 7.82
N ARG A 66 0.62 21.69 8.78
CA ARG A 66 1.89 22.21 9.32
C ARG A 66 3.00 22.35 8.27
N LYS A 67 2.93 21.59 7.17
CA LYS A 67 3.92 21.64 6.08
C LYS A 67 3.58 22.69 5.00
N GLY A 68 2.40 23.31 5.08
CA GLY A 68 1.93 24.35 4.16
C GLY A 68 2.46 25.73 4.48
#